data_AF-R4YUT7-F1
#
_entry.id   AF-R4YUT7-F1
#
_cell.length_a   1.000
_cell.length_b   1.000
_cell.length_c   1.000
_cell.angle_alpha   90.00
_cell.angle_beta   90.00
_cell.angle_gamma   90.00
#
_symmetry.space_group_name_H-M   'P 1'
#
loop_
_entity.id
_entity.type
_entity.pdbx_description
1 polymer ?
#
loop_
_entity_poly.entity_id
_entity_poly.type
_entity_poly.pdbx_seq_one_letter_code
_entity_poly.pdbx_strand_id
1 'polypeptide(L)'
;MKTLLKKLFNKEKKALPAFDLVSAGTHPLNVEYSGFSGNVLNIPLAHCRSYLLGYLPQEHPFCSTLKAYNEQPHNYKNSLLAKYYDEFQPQTMADVLKLASSKLSQYPAMATVMPWSYSTPEQRMKRFCVEGGESRLLAKEAYQHGLNPAENFGCQFFGPISDAHGKLEFERLTGVNNKIVKNGYLPAEHGHLHGEFLIDGNDWVWVAIGGKHRFSVLSALDYSEIPVARLSRWAHLYVRRSEVDYWPNVRNGLFSAEEAISVFDRIMKGEKVSSYLEE
;
A
#
# COMPACT_ATOMS: atom_id res chain seq x y z
N MET A 1 35.13 22.22 30.57
CA MET A 1 34.42 20.92 30.69
C MET A 1 32.91 21.01 30.43
N LYS A 2 32.15 21.89 31.12
CA LYS A 2 30.68 22.03 30.92
C LYS A 2 30.26 22.44 29.49
N THR A 3 31.07 23.22 28.79
CA THR A 3 30.81 23.67 27.40
C THR A 3 31.08 22.59 26.35
N LEU A 4 31.99 21.65 26.64
CA LEU A 4 32.31 20.51 25.76
C LEU A 4 31.21 19.43 25.84
N LEU A 5 30.68 19.19 27.04
CA LEU A 5 29.54 18.30 27.30
C LEU A 5 28.24 18.82 26.68
N LYS A 6 28.01 20.14 26.68
CA LYS A 6 26.83 20.73 26.03
C LYS A 6 26.79 20.54 24.51
N LYS A 7 27.96 20.46 23.85
CA LYS A 7 28.07 20.13 22.41
C LYS A 7 27.82 18.64 22.13
N LEU A 8 28.16 17.74 23.06
CA LEU A 8 27.92 16.29 22.92
C LEU A 8 26.43 15.91 23.05
N PHE A 9 25.64 16.71 23.76
CA PHE A 9 24.20 16.48 23.98
C PHE A 9 23.29 17.49 23.29
N ASN A 10 23.84 18.37 22.46
CA ASN A 10 23.02 19.22 21.59
C ASN A 10 22.47 18.31 20.49
N LYS A 11 21.26 17.79 20.71
CA LYS A 11 20.45 17.23 19.63
C LYS A 11 20.08 18.37 18.70
N GLU A 12 20.98 18.71 17.77
CA GLU A 12 20.51 18.91 16.40
C GLU A 12 19.60 17.70 16.12
N LYS A 13 18.40 17.91 15.56
CA LYS A 13 17.60 16.81 15.00
C LYS A 13 18.47 16.21 13.89
N LYS A 14 19.41 15.32 14.25
CA LYS A 14 20.25 14.58 13.33
C LYS A 14 19.26 13.90 12.40
N ALA A 15 19.39 14.18 11.10
CA ALA A 15 18.70 13.40 10.10
C ALA A 15 18.89 11.93 10.46
N LEU A 16 17.78 11.19 10.58
CA LEU A 16 17.85 9.77 10.90
C LEU A 16 18.75 9.13 9.84
N PRO A 17 19.77 8.35 10.21
CA PRO A 17 20.59 7.67 9.21
C PRO A 17 19.65 6.81 8.36
N ALA A 18 19.68 7.05 7.05
CA ALA A 18 18.92 6.31 6.06
C ALA A 18 19.87 5.45 5.22
N PHE A 19 19.48 4.22 4.92
CA PHE A 19 20.20 3.38 3.98
C PHE A 19 19.70 3.71 2.58
N ASP A 20 20.63 4.04 1.69
CA ASP A 20 20.31 4.39 0.31
C ASP A 20 20.15 3.14 -0.55
N LEU A 21 18.93 2.88 -1.05
CA LEU A 21 18.66 1.87 -2.08
C LEU A 21 18.44 2.49 -3.46
N VAL A 22 18.63 3.81 -3.62
CA VAL A 22 18.55 4.53 -4.90
C VAL A 22 19.82 4.34 -5.71
N SER A 23 20.97 4.23 -5.05
CA SER A 23 22.26 3.95 -5.70
C SER A 23 22.18 2.69 -6.57
N ALA A 24 22.61 2.82 -7.83
CA ALA A 24 22.53 1.74 -8.82
C ALA A 24 23.22 0.46 -8.34
N GLY A 25 22.56 -0.69 -8.53
CA GLY A 25 23.07 -2.01 -8.13
C GLY A 25 22.92 -2.32 -6.63
N THR A 26 22.31 -1.43 -5.84
CA THR A 26 22.05 -1.71 -4.43
C THR A 26 20.86 -2.64 -4.27
N HIS A 27 21.09 -3.77 -3.62
CA HIS A 27 20.06 -4.78 -3.35
C HIS A 27 19.53 -4.63 -1.92
N PRO A 28 18.23 -4.82 -1.65
CA PRO A 28 17.65 -4.65 -0.31
C PRO A 28 18.26 -5.57 0.75
N LEU A 29 18.83 -6.72 0.35
CA LEU A 29 19.57 -7.58 1.28
C LEU A 29 20.88 -6.98 1.79
N ASN A 30 21.48 -6.04 1.05
CA ASN A 30 22.68 -5.35 1.51
C ASN A 30 22.42 -4.63 2.84
N VAL A 31 21.17 -4.24 3.11
CA VAL A 31 20.77 -3.65 4.40
C VAL A 31 21.06 -4.61 5.55
N GLU A 32 20.78 -5.90 5.41
CA GLU A 32 21.00 -6.89 6.49
C GLU A 32 22.47 -7.24 6.69
N TYR A 33 23.28 -7.21 5.63
CA TYR A 33 24.68 -7.62 5.67
C TYR A 33 25.68 -6.46 5.81
N SER A 34 25.22 -5.20 5.75
CA SER A 34 26.08 -4.01 5.84
C SER A 34 26.41 -3.57 7.28
N GLY A 35 25.76 -4.16 8.29
CA GLY A 35 25.85 -3.67 9.67
C GLY A 35 25.10 -2.35 9.90
N PHE A 36 24.24 -1.93 8.95
CA PHE A 36 23.43 -0.73 9.09
C PHE A 36 22.44 -0.84 10.26
N SER A 37 22.50 0.10 11.19
CA SER A 37 21.68 0.15 12.40
C SER A 37 20.56 1.19 12.38
N GLY A 38 20.42 1.92 11.26
CA GLY A 38 19.33 2.88 11.09
C GLY A 38 17.98 2.22 10.82
N ASN A 39 16.92 3.02 10.91
CA ASN A 39 15.54 2.54 10.78
C ASN A 39 14.83 3.02 9.51
N VAL A 40 15.54 3.73 8.64
CA VAL A 40 14.99 4.34 7.43
C VAL A 40 15.73 3.79 6.21
N LEU A 41 14.98 3.45 5.17
CA LEU A 41 15.50 3.08 3.85
C LEU A 41 14.96 4.08 2.83
N ASN A 42 15.81 4.60 1.95
CA ASN A 42 15.37 5.42 0.83
C ASN A 42 15.16 4.52 -0.38
N ILE A 43 13.92 4.44 -0.86
CA ILE A 43 13.53 3.59 -1.98
C ILE A 43 13.30 4.46 -3.22
N PRO A 44 13.89 4.15 -4.38
CA PRO A 44 13.55 4.85 -5.61
C PRO A 44 12.07 4.65 -5.95
N LEU A 45 11.35 5.72 -6.29
CA LEU A 45 9.91 5.67 -6.56
C LEU A 45 9.56 4.61 -7.63
N ALA A 46 10.41 4.45 -8.65
CA ALA A 46 10.22 3.46 -9.71
C ALA A 46 10.16 1.99 -9.21
N HIS A 47 10.75 1.71 -8.05
CA HIS A 47 10.69 0.39 -7.41
C HIS A 47 9.48 0.24 -6.49
N CYS A 48 8.67 1.28 -6.27
CA CYS A 48 7.50 1.18 -5.41
C CYS A 48 6.29 0.59 -6.14
N ARG A 49 5.45 -0.15 -5.41
CA ARG A 49 4.16 -0.68 -5.87
C ARG A 49 3.08 -0.44 -4.83
N SER A 50 1.84 -0.26 -5.27
CA SER A 50 0.70 -0.24 -4.37
C SER A 50 0.46 -1.61 -3.75
N TYR A 51 0.00 -1.63 -2.50
CA TYR A 51 -0.46 -2.88 -1.90
C TYR A 51 -1.72 -3.42 -2.60
N LEU A 52 -1.87 -4.74 -2.59
CA LEU A 52 -3.00 -5.52 -3.15
C LEU A 52 -3.04 -5.59 -4.68
N LEU A 53 -3.10 -4.43 -5.34
CA LEU A 53 -3.29 -4.32 -6.79
C LEU A 53 -1.97 -4.14 -7.54
N GLY A 54 -0.89 -3.78 -6.85
CA GLY A 54 0.44 -3.67 -7.47
C GLY A 54 0.56 -2.50 -8.45
N TYR A 55 -0.24 -1.44 -8.31
CA TYR A 55 -0.18 -0.30 -9.20
C TYR A 55 1.20 0.35 -9.18
N LEU A 56 1.66 0.77 -10.35
CA LEU A 56 2.76 1.72 -10.46
C LEU A 56 2.38 3.04 -9.76
N PRO A 57 3.31 3.75 -9.12
CA PRO A 57 2.98 4.93 -8.31
C PRO A 57 2.20 6.01 -9.07
N GLN A 58 2.57 6.27 -10.32
CA GLN A 58 1.93 7.23 -11.21
C GLN A 58 0.57 6.75 -11.76
N GLU A 59 0.31 5.45 -11.71
CA GLU A 59 -0.94 4.83 -12.19
C GLU A 59 -1.96 4.64 -11.06
N HIS A 60 -1.55 4.88 -9.81
CA HIS A 60 -2.43 4.69 -8.66
C HIS A 60 -3.60 5.70 -8.69
N PRO A 61 -4.87 5.28 -8.49
CA PRO A 61 -6.04 6.16 -8.60
C PRO A 61 -5.97 7.37 -7.65
N PHE A 62 -5.48 7.18 -6.43
CA PHE A 62 -5.20 8.28 -5.50
C PHE A 62 -4.15 9.28 -6.03
N CYS A 63 -3.09 8.80 -6.70
CA CYS A 63 -2.06 9.66 -7.28
C CYS A 63 -2.67 10.53 -8.39
N SER A 64 -3.36 9.91 -9.35
CA SER A 64 -4.03 10.63 -10.45
C SER A 64 -5.05 11.65 -9.93
N THR A 65 -5.83 11.27 -8.91
CA THR A 65 -6.78 12.17 -8.25
C THR A 65 -6.08 13.38 -7.62
N LEU A 66 -4.96 13.17 -6.94
CA LEU A 66 -4.21 14.24 -6.31
C LEU A 66 -3.51 15.16 -7.31
N LYS A 67 -2.99 14.63 -8.42
CA LYS A 67 -2.43 15.45 -9.51
C LYS A 67 -3.51 16.40 -10.06
N ALA A 68 -4.68 15.88 -10.42
CA ALA A 68 -5.81 16.69 -10.86
C ALA A 68 -6.28 17.69 -9.78
N TYR A 69 -6.31 17.29 -8.51
CA TYR A 69 -6.70 18.16 -7.40
C TYR A 69 -5.71 19.32 -7.16
N ASN A 70 -4.41 19.07 -7.33
CA ASN A 70 -3.36 20.07 -7.16
C ASN A 70 -3.36 21.10 -8.30
N GLU A 71 -3.79 20.71 -9.50
CA GLU A 71 -4.01 21.63 -10.62
C GLU A 71 -5.28 22.47 -10.41
N GLN A 72 -6.38 21.81 -10.06
CA GLN A 72 -7.66 22.47 -9.80
C GLN A 72 -8.43 21.75 -8.68
N PRO A 73 -8.54 22.37 -7.48
CA PRO A 73 -9.30 21.79 -6.39
C PRO A 73 -10.76 21.54 -6.78
N HIS A 74 -11.24 20.33 -6.49
CA HIS A 74 -12.59 19.88 -6.80
C HIS A 74 -13.14 19.00 -5.66
N ASN A 75 -14.42 18.65 -5.75
CA ASN A 75 -15.07 17.77 -4.78
C ASN A 75 -15.03 16.29 -5.24
N TYR A 76 -15.33 15.38 -4.32
CA TYR A 76 -15.32 13.93 -4.59
C TYR A 76 -16.09 13.52 -5.86
N LYS A 77 -17.31 14.04 -6.08
CA LYS A 77 -18.15 13.62 -7.21
C LYS A 77 -17.53 13.91 -8.57
N ASN A 78 -16.67 14.93 -8.64
CA ASN A 78 -15.99 15.35 -9.87
C ASN A 78 -14.56 14.78 -9.93
N SER A 79 -14.19 13.85 -9.05
CA SER A 79 -12.83 13.34 -8.94
C SER A 79 -12.63 12.05 -9.74
N LEU A 80 -11.38 11.83 -10.17
CA LEU A 80 -10.97 10.54 -10.76
C LEU A 80 -11.15 9.37 -9.78
N LEU A 81 -11.14 9.64 -8.47
CA LEU A 81 -11.37 8.64 -7.45
C LEU A 81 -12.81 8.12 -7.45
N ALA A 82 -13.81 9.01 -7.58
CA ALA A 82 -15.20 8.60 -7.70
C ALA A 82 -15.40 7.72 -8.95
N LYS A 83 -14.87 8.19 -10.09
CA LYS A 83 -14.89 7.43 -11.35
C LYS A 83 -14.26 6.04 -11.20
N TYR A 84 -13.09 5.94 -10.56
CA TYR A 84 -12.43 4.67 -10.33
C TYR A 84 -13.28 3.69 -9.51
N TYR A 85 -13.93 4.16 -8.45
CA TYR A 85 -14.80 3.30 -7.64
C TYR A 85 -16.07 2.87 -8.38
N ASP A 86 -16.58 3.69 -9.30
CA ASP A 86 -17.72 3.30 -10.13
C ASP A 86 -17.32 2.26 -11.19
N GLU A 87 -16.11 2.37 -11.75
CA GLU A 87 -15.66 1.51 -12.86
C GLU A 87 -14.99 0.19 -12.41
N PHE A 88 -14.23 0.18 -11.31
CA PHE A 88 -13.55 -1.02 -10.83
C PHE A 88 -14.26 -1.64 -9.62
N GLN A 89 -15.09 -2.66 -9.88
CA GLN A 89 -15.94 -3.31 -8.88
C GLN A 89 -15.73 -4.82 -8.80
N PRO A 90 -14.54 -5.30 -8.37
CA PRO A 90 -14.29 -6.73 -8.21
C PRO A 90 -15.23 -7.32 -7.15
N GLN A 91 -15.81 -8.47 -7.43
CA GLN A 91 -16.77 -9.13 -6.53
C GLN A 91 -16.07 -10.12 -5.61
N THR A 92 -15.06 -10.79 -6.13
CA THR A 92 -14.38 -11.89 -5.46
C THR A 92 -12.89 -11.62 -5.28
N MET A 93 -12.26 -12.39 -4.39
CA MET A 93 -10.80 -12.38 -4.24
C MET A 93 -10.09 -12.80 -5.54
N ALA A 94 -10.69 -13.69 -6.34
CA ALA A 94 -10.17 -14.07 -7.64
C ALA A 94 -10.10 -12.88 -8.62
N ASP A 95 -11.14 -12.04 -8.64
CA ASP A 95 -11.21 -10.84 -9.49
C ASP A 95 -10.11 -9.84 -9.14
N VAL A 96 -9.93 -9.56 -7.83
CA VAL A 96 -8.88 -8.66 -7.33
C VAL A 96 -7.48 -9.14 -7.76
N LEU A 97 -7.26 -10.46 -7.72
CA LEU A 97 -5.97 -11.07 -8.02
C LEU A 97 -5.76 -11.40 -9.50
N LYS A 98 -6.80 -11.26 -10.34
CA LYS A 98 -6.83 -11.65 -11.76
C LYS A 98 -6.51 -13.13 -11.96
N LEU A 99 -7.13 -13.99 -11.15
CA LEU A 99 -6.96 -15.44 -11.21
C LEU A 99 -8.25 -16.15 -11.60
N ALA A 100 -8.16 -17.18 -12.44
CA ALA A 100 -9.27 -18.09 -12.73
C ALA A 100 -9.31 -19.22 -11.69
N SER A 101 -9.68 -18.90 -10.44
CA SER A 101 -9.62 -19.84 -9.31
C SER A 101 -10.96 -19.99 -8.60
N SER A 102 -11.60 -21.15 -8.78
CA SER A 102 -12.90 -21.45 -8.15
C SER A 102 -12.86 -21.45 -6.62
N LYS A 103 -11.69 -21.72 -6.03
CA LYS A 103 -11.48 -21.64 -4.58
C LYS A 103 -11.48 -20.18 -4.10
N LEU A 104 -10.75 -19.30 -4.79
CA LEU A 104 -10.67 -17.89 -4.41
C LEU A 104 -11.96 -17.14 -4.73
N SER A 105 -12.72 -17.56 -5.74
CA SER A 105 -14.03 -17.00 -6.08
C SER A 105 -15.09 -17.18 -4.98
N GLN A 106 -14.86 -18.07 -4.00
CA GLN A 106 -15.77 -18.25 -2.85
C GLN A 106 -15.66 -17.11 -1.83
N TYR A 107 -14.60 -16.31 -1.91
CA TYR A 107 -14.35 -15.22 -0.97
C TYR A 107 -14.69 -13.87 -1.59
N PRO A 108 -15.31 -12.95 -0.82
CA PRO A 108 -15.58 -11.60 -1.30
C PRO A 108 -14.27 -10.83 -1.53
N ALA A 109 -14.26 -9.86 -2.43
CA ALA A 109 -13.07 -9.07 -2.78
C ALA A 109 -12.32 -8.50 -1.56
N MET A 110 -13.02 -8.02 -0.53
CA MET A 110 -12.40 -7.47 0.69
C MET A 110 -11.63 -8.51 1.53
N ALA A 111 -11.89 -9.80 1.33
CA ALA A 111 -11.17 -10.90 1.97
C ALA A 111 -9.82 -11.21 1.31
N THR A 112 -9.44 -10.49 0.25
CA THR A 112 -8.20 -10.75 -0.51
C THR A 112 -6.94 -10.72 0.36
N VAL A 113 -6.25 -11.86 0.43
CA VAL A 113 -4.93 -12.02 1.06
C VAL A 113 -3.87 -12.28 -0.01
N MET A 114 -2.60 -11.96 0.31
CA MET A 114 -1.49 -12.27 -0.60
C MET A 114 -1.04 -13.73 -0.40
N PRO A 115 -0.49 -14.39 -1.43
CA PRO A 115 0.04 -15.76 -1.31
C PRO A 115 1.06 -15.92 -0.18
N TRP A 116 1.92 -14.92 0.01
CA TRP A 116 2.94 -14.87 1.05
C TRP A 116 2.47 -14.29 2.40
N SER A 117 1.22 -13.85 2.54
CA SER A 117 0.73 -13.29 3.80
C SER A 117 0.29 -14.38 4.78
N TYR A 118 0.52 -14.17 6.08
CA TYR A 118 0.11 -15.13 7.13
C TYR A 118 -1.39 -15.23 7.36
N SER A 119 -2.15 -14.21 6.94
CA SER A 119 -3.59 -14.19 7.18
C SER A 119 -4.32 -15.05 6.16
N THR A 120 -5.28 -15.83 6.65
CA THR A 120 -6.31 -16.43 5.80
C THR A 120 -7.38 -15.39 5.45
N PRO A 121 -8.23 -15.62 4.43
CA PRO A 121 -9.32 -14.72 4.09
C PRO A 121 -10.24 -14.40 5.28
N GLU A 122 -10.61 -15.39 6.09
CA GLU A 122 -11.47 -15.23 7.26
C GLU A 122 -10.81 -14.36 8.34
N GLN A 123 -9.52 -14.59 8.60
CA GLN A 123 -8.75 -13.77 9.54
C GLN A 123 -8.64 -12.33 9.07
N ARG A 124 -8.45 -12.13 7.76
CA ARG A 124 -8.44 -10.80 7.15
C ARG A 124 -9.80 -10.12 7.31
N MET A 125 -10.90 -10.81 7.00
CA MET A 125 -12.24 -10.23 7.15
C MET A 125 -12.50 -9.81 8.60
N LYS A 126 -12.23 -10.68 9.57
CA LYS A 126 -12.39 -10.35 11.00
C LYS A 126 -11.58 -9.12 11.43
N ARG A 127 -10.41 -8.91 10.82
CA ARG A 127 -9.52 -7.78 11.12
C ARG A 127 -9.96 -6.50 10.41
N PHE A 128 -10.38 -6.60 9.16
CA PHE A 128 -10.46 -5.48 8.22
C PHE A 128 -11.90 -5.06 7.90
N CYS A 129 -12.88 -5.92 8.16
CA CYS A 129 -14.27 -5.69 7.77
C CYS A 129 -15.17 -5.58 9.01
N VAL A 130 -16.25 -4.83 8.83
CA VAL A 130 -17.45 -4.84 9.66
C VAL A 130 -18.59 -5.27 8.75
N GLU A 131 -19.37 -6.24 9.21
CA GLU A 131 -20.57 -6.65 8.49
C GLU A 131 -21.66 -5.59 8.66
N GLY A 132 -22.25 -5.17 7.55
CA GLY A 132 -23.25 -4.14 7.47
C GLY A 132 -24.63 -4.65 7.10
N GLY A 133 -25.52 -3.73 6.75
CA GLY A 133 -26.84 -4.05 6.21
C GLY A 133 -26.74 -4.83 4.89
N GLU A 134 -27.67 -5.77 4.67
CA GLU A 134 -27.76 -6.56 3.43
C GLU A 134 -26.49 -7.39 3.14
N SER A 135 -25.78 -7.81 4.19
CA SER A 135 -24.52 -8.58 4.08
C SER A 135 -23.41 -7.87 3.30
N ARG A 136 -23.48 -6.53 3.15
CA ARG A 136 -22.39 -5.74 2.59
C ARG A 136 -21.29 -5.54 3.62
N LEU A 137 -20.05 -5.55 3.15
CA LEU A 137 -18.88 -5.32 3.99
C LEU A 137 -18.49 -3.84 3.98
N LEU A 138 -18.18 -3.31 5.16
CA LEU A 138 -17.57 -2.00 5.34
C LEU A 138 -16.15 -2.14 5.88
N ALA A 139 -15.19 -1.41 5.32
CA ALA A 139 -13.85 -1.35 5.87
C ALA A 139 -13.88 -0.82 7.32
N LYS A 140 -13.24 -1.54 8.24
CA LYS A 140 -13.18 -1.19 9.67
C LYS A 140 -12.59 0.18 9.93
N GLU A 141 -11.66 0.63 9.08
CA GLU A 141 -11.09 1.97 9.12
C GLU A 141 -12.16 3.06 8.90
N ALA A 142 -13.07 2.84 7.96
CA ALA A 142 -14.16 3.77 7.68
C ALA A 142 -15.19 3.81 8.82
N TYR A 143 -15.50 2.65 9.42
CA TYR A 143 -16.29 2.56 10.63
C TYR A 143 -15.65 3.33 11.80
N GLN A 144 -14.35 3.19 12.00
CA GLN A 144 -13.59 3.93 13.03
C GLN A 144 -13.58 5.44 12.79
N HIS A 145 -13.82 5.88 11.56
CA HIS A 145 -13.98 7.28 11.18
C HIS A 145 -15.44 7.75 11.18
N GLY A 146 -16.36 6.97 11.75
CA GLY A 146 -17.72 7.39 12.06
C GLY A 146 -18.78 6.97 11.06
N LEU A 147 -18.44 6.19 10.02
CA LEU A 147 -19.46 5.68 9.10
C LEU A 147 -20.29 4.56 9.75
N ASN A 148 -21.58 4.57 9.48
CA ASN A 148 -22.51 3.56 9.96
C ASN A 148 -22.52 2.33 9.03
N PRO A 149 -22.19 1.12 9.50
CA PRO A 149 -22.20 -0.10 8.68
C PRO A 149 -23.61 -0.49 8.19
N ALA A 150 -24.68 0.01 8.81
CA ALA A 150 -26.04 -0.19 8.30
C ALA A 150 -26.32 0.57 6.99
N GLU A 151 -25.58 1.65 6.73
CA GLU A 151 -25.83 2.58 5.61
C GLU A 151 -24.65 2.65 4.62
N ASN A 152 -23.47 2.19 5.03
CA ASN A 152 -22.22 2.37 4.29
C ASN A 152 -21.52 1.04 4.05
N PHE A 153 -20.78 0.98 2.95
CA PHE A 153 -20.08 -0.23 2.49
C PHE A 153 -18.82 0.14 1.70
N GLY A 154 -18.06 -0.88 1.32
CA GLY A 154 -16.88 -0.78 0.47
C GLY A 154 -15.57 -0.62 1.24
N CYS A 155 -14.48 -0.43 0.48
CA CYS A 155 -13.13 -0.25 1.00
C CYS A 155 -12.35 0.76 0.15
N GLN A 156 -11.17 1.16 0.64
CA GLN A 156 -10.34 2.16 -0.03
C GLN A 156 -9.59 1.66 -1.28
N PHE A 157 -9.67 0.36 -1.60
CA PHE A 157 -8.85 -0.24 -2.66
C PHE A 157 -9.57 -0.30 -4.00
N PHE A 158 -10.88 -0.48 -3.98
CA PHE A 158 -11.73 -0.72 -5.15
C PHE A 158 -13.19 -0.48 -4.78
N GLY A 159 -14.04 -0.35 -5.79
CA GLY A 159 -15.47 -0.22 -5.63
C GLY A 159 -16.20 -1.56 -5.52
N PRO A 160 -17.52 -1.54 -5.35
CA PRO A 160 -18.31 -0.33 -5.13
C PRO A 160 -18.13 0.22 -3.71
N ILE A 161 -18.41 1.50 -3.53
CA ILE A 161 -18.33 2.21 -2.25
C ILE A 161 -19.57 3.10 -2.06
N SER A 162 -20.04 3.29 -0.83
CA SER A 162 -21.11 4.28 -0.59
C SER A 162 -20.60 5.70 -0.83
N ASP A 163 -21.49 6.63 -1.26
CA ASP A 163 -21.12 8.04 -1.51
C ASP A 163 -20.47 8.70 -0.29
N ALA A 164 -20.99 8.44 0.92
CA ALA A 164 -20.40 8.97 2.15
C ALA A 164 -19.01 8.38 2.46
N HIS A 165 -18.77 7.11 2.13
CA HIS A 165 -17.44 6.51 2.30
C HIS A 165 -16.45 7.04 1.26
N GLY A 166 -16.86 7.20 0.00
CA GLY A 166 -16.04 7.83 -1.03
C GLY A 166 -15.65 9.28 -0.70
N LYS A 167 -16.61 10.08 -0.19
CA LYS A 167 -16.36 11.44 0.30
C LYS A 167 -15.37 11.47 1.46
N LEU A 168 -15.56 10.62 2.47
CA LEU A 168 -14.65 10.51 3.60
C LEU A 168 -13.23 10.19 3.12
N GLU A 169 -13.07 9.25 2.21
CA GLU A 169 -11.74 8.86 1.72
C GLU A 169 -11.08 9.99 0.90
N PHE A 170 -11.85 10.69 0.07
CA PHE A 170 -11.38 11.88 -0.67
C PHE A 170 -10.95 13.02 0.27
N GLU A 171 -11.73 13.31 1.31
CA GLU A 171 -11.39 14.32 2.32
C GLU A 171 -10.11 13.97 3.08
N ARG A 172 -9.95 12.69 3.46
CA ARG A 172 -8.73 12.21 4.12
C ARG A 172 -7.52 12.32 3.19
N LEU A 173 -7.66 11.90 1.94
CA LEU A 173 -6.60 11.93 0.94
C LEU A 173 -6.14 13.38 0.66
N THR A 174 -7.08 14.27 0.33
CA THR A 174 -6.79 15.70 0.06
C THR A 174 -6.32 16.45 1.30
N GLY A 175 -6.84 16.11 2.49
CA GLY A 175 -6.37 16.66 3.75
C GLY A 175 -4.91 16.34 4.07
N VAL A 176 -4.47 15.11 3.78
CA VAL A 176 -3.06 14.71 3.89
C VAL A 176 -2.22 15.43 2.84
N ASN A 177 -2.70 15.51 1.60
CA ASN A 177 -2.03 16.25 0.52
C ASN A 177 -1.77 17.70 0.90
N ASN A 178 -2.79 18.42 1.33
CA ASN A 178 -2.70 19.85 1.68
C ASN A 178 -1.69 20.10 2.82
N LYS A 179 -1.60 19.18 3.79
CA LYS A 179 -0.61 19.26 4.86
C LYS A 179 0.81 19.04 4.36
N ILE A 180 1.02 18.05 3.48
CA ILE A 180 2.35 17.74 2.94
C ILE A 180 2.81 18.84 1.97
N VAL A 181 1.94 19.34 1.10
CA VAL A 181 2.26 20.48 0.20
C VAL A 181 2.66 21.72 1.02
N LYS A 182 1.95 21.99 2.12
CA LYS A 182 2.23 23.16 2.96
C LYS A 182 3.48 23.02 3.83
N ASN A 183 3.67 21.87 4.47
CA ASN A 183 4.66 21.70 5.55
C ASN A 183 5.83 20.77 5.16
N GLY A 184 5.79 20.17 3.97
CA GLY A 184 6.66 19.06 3.59
C GLY A 184 6.26 17.73 4.21
N TYR A 185 6.96 16.67 3.80
CA TYR A 185 6.80 15.34 4.39
C TYR A 185 7.63 15.19 5.67
N LEU A 186 6.95 14.98 6.80
CA LEU A 186 7.57 14.91 8.13
C LEU A 186 7.40 13.51 8.76
N PRO A 187 8.06 12.46 8.24
CA PRO A 187 7.89 11.09 8.73
C PRO A 187 8.37 10.88 10.17
N ALA A 188 9.33 11.67 10.65
CA ALA A 188 9.80 11.60 12.04
C ALA A 188 8.70 11.97 13.05
N GLU A 189 7.70 12.76 12.62
CA GLU A 189 6.62 13.27 13.47
C GLU A 189 5.32 12.47 13.27
N HIS A 190 5.07 11.99 12.05
CA HIS A 190 3.84 11.29 11.70
C HIS A 190 4.04 9.79 11.45
N GLY A 191 5.26 9.28 11.61
CA GLY A 191 5.67 7.91 11.32
C GLY A 191 6.03 7.67 9.85
N HIS A 192 7.01 6.81 9.61
CA HIS A 192 7.40 6.40 8.27
C HIS A 192 6.34 5.51 7.59
N LEU A 193 6.38 5.48 6.25
CA LEU A 193 5.69 4.45 5.47
C LEU A 193 6.29 3.08 5.80
N HIS A 194 5.53 2.00 5.66
CA HIS A 194 6.07 0.64 5.82
C HIS A 194 5.48 -0.31 4.79
N GLY A 195 6.19 -1.39 4.52
CA GLY A 195 5.93 -2.25 3.39
C GLY A 195 6.76 -3.52 3.43
N GLU A 196 6.82 -4.20 2.30
CA GLU A 196 7.60 -5.43 2.11
C GLU A 196 8.36 -5.38 0.79
N PHE A 197 9.46 -6.11 0.70
CA PHE A 197 10.20 -6.30 -0.54
C PHE A 197 9.76 -7.58 -1.24
N LEU A 198 9.43 -7.48 -2.52
CA LEU A 198 9.35 -8.64 -3.41
C LEU A 198 10.68 -8.74 -4.17
N ILE A 199 11.29 -9.92 -4.16
CA ILE A 199 12.63 -10.16 -4.72
C ILE A 199 12.61 -11.36 -5.67
N ASP A 200 13.13 -11.16 -6.88
CA ASP A 200 13.47 -12.23 -7.82
C ASP A 200 14.90 -12.05 -8.33
N GLY A 201 15.82 -12.91 -7.87
CA GLY A 201 17.25 -12.75 -8.16
C GLY A 201 17.78 -11.39 -7.69
N ASN A 202 18.20 -10.55 -8.64
CA ASN A 202 18.68 -9.19 -8.39
C ASN A 202 17.60 -8.12 -8.57
N ASP A 203 16.45 -8.48 -9.15
CA ASP A 203 15.34 -7.58 -9.34
C ASP A 203 14.48 -7.54 -8.08
N TRP A 204 13.98 -6.35 -7.75
CA TRP A 204 13.20 -6.16 -6.55
C TRP A 204 12.28 -4.95 -6.63
N VAL A 205 11.16 -5.03 -5.92
CA VAL A 205 10.25 -3.91 -5.69
C VAL A 205 9.89 -3.82 -4.21
N TRP A 206 9.45 -2.63 -3.79
CA TRP A 206 8.92 -2.39 -2.46
C TRP A 206 7.42 -2.11 -2.53
N VAL A 207 6.62 -2.86 -1.78
CA VAL A 207 5.15 -2.78 -1.80
C VAL A 207 4.65 -1.97 -0.60
N ALA A 208 3.92 -0.89 -0.87
CA ALA A 208 3.45 0.06 0.13
C ALA A 208 2.23 -0.45 0.92
N ILE A 209 2.45 -1.10 2.06
CA ILE A 209 1.38 -1.66 2.90
C ILE A 209 0.69 -0.59 3.77
N GLY A 210 1.49 0.22 4.46
CA GLY A 210 1.01 1.21 5.44
C GLY A 210 1.38 2.64 5.07
N GLY A 211 0.44 3.57 5.30
CA GLY A 211 0.59 4.98 4.95
C GLY A 211 0.22 5.31 3.51
N LYS A 212 -0.71 4.56 2.92
CA LYS A 212 -1.17 4.64 1.52
C LYS A 212 -1.47 6.07 1.03
N HIS A 213 -2.17 6.89 1.84
CA HIS A 213 -2.41 8.30 1.50
C HIS A 213 -1.12 9.08 1.31
N ARG A 214 -0.19 8.98 2.26
CA ARG A 214 1.10 9.69 2.18
C ARG A 214 1.94 9.18 1.03
N PHE A 215 1.98 7.87 0.81
CA PHE A 215 2.63 7.30 -0.38
C PHE A 215 2.07 7.88 -1.69
N SER A 216 0.74 7.96 -1.80
CA SER A 216 0.06 8.51 -2.97
C SER A 216 0.35 10.01 -3.15
N VAL A 217 0.42 10.77 -2.06
CA VAL A 217 0.81 12.20 -2.12
C VAL A 217 2.25 12.35 -2.59
N LEU A 218 3.20 11.62 -2.02
CA LEU A 218 4.60 11.70 -2.45
C LEU A 218 4.76 11.31 -3.93
N SER A 219 4.00 10.30 -4.37
CA SER A 219 3.95 9.89 -5.78
C SER A 219 3.35 10.99 -6.67
N ALA A 220 2.28 11.66 -6.22
CA ALA A 220 1.63 12.73 -6.96
C ALA A 220 2.48 14.01 -7.06
N LEU A 221 3.36 14.22 -6.08
CA LEU A 221 4.35 15.30 -6.05
C LEU A 221 5.68 14.91 -6.73
N ASP A 222 5.72 13.76 -7.42
CA ASP A 222 6.87 13.27 -8.19
C ASP A 222 8.18 13.20 -7.39
N TYR A 223 8.10 12.78 -6.13
CA TYR A 223 9.29 12.48 -5.32
C TYR A 223 10.12 11.38 -5.98
N SER A 224 11.42 11.59 -6.15
CA SER A 224 12.31 10.59 -6.73
C SER A 224 12.60 9.42 -5.80
N GLU A 225 12.57 9.66 -4.49
CA GLU A 225 12.81 8.68 -3.44
C GLU A 225 11.76 8.76 -2.32
N ILE A 226 11.46 7.61 -1.75
CA ILE A 226 10.47 7.44 -0.69
C ILE A 226 11.17 6.91 0.57
N PRO A 227 11.24 7.67 1.67
CA PRO A 227 11.84 7.19 2.90
C PRO A 227 10.86 6.32 3.68
N VAL A 228 11.17 5.03 3.78
CA VAL A 228 10.33 4.00 4.40
C VAL A 228 10.98 3.47 5.67
N ALA A 229 10.17 2.88 6.55
CA ALA A 229 10.67 2.14 7.70
C ALA A 229 11.38 0.87 7.23
N ARG A 230 12.55 0.59 7.82
CA ARG A 230 13.28 -0.68 7.62
C ARG A 230 12.44 -1.89 8.03
N LEU A 231 11.60 -1.76 9.04
CA LEU A 231 10.77 -2.85 9.55
C LEU A 231 9.33 -2.73 9.07
N SER A 232 8.77 -3.86 8.63
CA SER A 232 7.33 -3.99 8.43
C SER A 232 6.65 -4.38 9.73
N ARG A 233 5.50 -3.76 10.04
CA ARG A 233 4.72 -4.09 11.23
C ARG A 233 3.82 -5.32 11.03
N TRP A 234 3.53 -5.68 9.79
CA TRP A 234 2.41 -6.55 9.46
C TRP A 234 2.69 -7.55 8.33
N ALA A 235 3.94 -7.63 7.86
CA ALA A 235 4.32 -8.49 6.75
C ALA A 235 5.75 -9.01 6.89
N HIS A 236 6.06 -10.02 6.07
CA HIS A 236 7.44 -10.42 5.82
C HIS A 236 8.20 -9.23 5.26
N LEU A 237 9.38 -8.91 5.81
CA LEU A 237 10.17 -7.83 5.24
C LEU A 237 10.66 -8.18 3.83
N TYR A 238 10.99 -9.46 3.59
CA TYR A 238 11.47 -9.98 2.32
C TYR A 238 10.63 -11.17 1.90
N VAL A 239 10.10 -11.12 0.69
CA VAL A 239 9.36 -12.21 0.03
C VAL A 239 10.14 -12.55 -1.24
N ARG A 240 10.72 -13.75 -1.29
CA ARG A 240 11.50 -14.19 -2.44
C ARG A 240 10.66 -15.09 -3.33
N ARG A 241 10.68 -14.83 -4.64
CA ARG A 241 9.98 -15.63 -5.65
C ARG A 241 10.34 -17.12 -5.58
N SER A 242 11.62 -17.42 -5.37
CA SER A 242 12.16 -18.78 -5.26
C SER A 242 11.69 -19.55 -4.03
N GLU A 243 11.02 -18.89 -3.08
CA GLU A 243 10.54 -19.50 -1.83
C GLU A 243 9.02 -19.76 -1.86
N VAL A 244 8.40 -19.81 -3.05
CA VAL A 244 6.96 -19.99 -3.23
C VAL A 244 6.38 -21.16 -2.41
N ASP A 245 7.09 -22.29 -2.35
CA ASP A 245 6.65 -23.49 -1.62
C ASP A 245 6.59 -23.27 -0.10
N TYR A 246 7.22 -22.22 0.40
CA TYR A 246 7.22 -21.84 1.81
C TYR A 246 6.17 -20.78 2.16
N TRP A 247 5.55 -20.15 1.16
CA TRP A 247 4.60 -19.08 1.38
C TRP A 247 3.35 -19.59 2.13
N PRO A 248 2.88 -18.89 3.18
CA PRO A 248 1.85 -19.42 4.08
C PRO A 248 0.57 -19.86 3.38
N ASN A 249 0.06 -19.06 2.43
CA ASN A 249 -1.17 -19.38 1.71
C ASN A 249 -0.97 -20.32 0.51
N VAL A 250 0.27 -20.67 0.17
CA VAL A 250 0.58 -21.80 -0.72
C VAL A 250 0.59 -23.10 0.12
N ARG A 251 1.29 -23.08 1.26
CA ARG A 251 1.40 -24.25 2.15
C ARG A 251 0.08 -24.72 2.74
N ASN A 252 -0.85 -23.80 3.00
CA ASN A 252 -2.18 -24.16 3.49
C ASN A 252 -3.15 -24.57 2.36
N GLY A 253 -2.68 -24.56 1.10
CA GLY A 253 -3.45 -24.95 -0.07
C GLY A 253 -4.47 -23.93 -0.54
N LEU A 254 -4.46 -22.68 -0.05
CA LEU A 254 -5.34 -21.63 -0.56
C LEU A 254 -4.97 -21.24 -2.01
N PHE A 255 -3.68 -21.19 -2.32
CA PHE A 255 -3.14 -20.98 -3.66
C PHE A 255 -2.35 -22.21 -4.13
N SER A 256 -2.35 -22.49 -5.43
CA SER A 256 -1.28 -23.27 -6.06
C SER A 256 0.00 -22.45 -6.17
N ALA A 257 1.15 -23.11 -6.37
CA ALA A 257 2.41 -22.41 -6.59
C ALA A 257 2.37 -21.54 -7.86
N GLU A 258 1.71 -22.01 -8.92
CA GLU A 258 1.54 -21.28 -10.17
C GLU A 258 0.67 -20.03 -10.01
N GLU A 259 -0.47 -20.15 -9.31
CA GLU A 259 -1.34 -19.01 -8.99
C GLU A 259 -0.57 -17.96 -8.16
N ALA A 260 0.18 -18.43 -7.16
CA ALA A 260 0.96 -17.57 -6.29
C ALA A 260 2.07 -16.82 -7.02
N ILE A 261 2.82 -17.51 -7.89
CA ILE A 261 3.85 -16.90 -8.74
C ILE A 261 3.22 -15.88 -9.69
N SER A 262 2.08 -16.20 -10.30
CA SER A 262 1.37 -15.26 -11.19
C SER A 262 1.05 -13.94 -10.48
N VAL A 263 0.53 -14.01 -9.25
CA VAL A 263 0.27 -12.81 -8.43
C VAL A 263 1.56 -12.05 -8.09
N PHE A 264 2.62 -12.76 -7.72
CA PHE A 264 3.92 -12.16 -7.42
C PHE A 264 4.49 -11.41 -8.62
N ASP A 265 4.58 -12.08 -9.77
CA ASP A 265 5.16 -11.54 -11.00
C ASP A 265 4.38 -10.33 -11.50
N ARG A 266 3.04 -10.38 -11.38
CA ARG A 266 2.15 -9.27 -11.71
C ARG A 266 2.45 -8.03 -10.88
N ILE A 267 2.53 -8.18 -9.56
CA ILE A 267 2.84 -7.05 -8.65
C ILE A 267 4.25 -6.53 -8.90
N MET A 268 5.22 -7.42 -9.12
CA MET A 268 6.61 -7.06 -9.41
C MET A 268 6.72 -6.23 -10.70
N LYS A 269 6.06 -6.67 -11.77
CA LYS A 269 5.97 -5.92 -13.04
C LYS A 269 5.33 -4.55 -12.85
N GLY A 270 4.31 -4.48 -12.01
CA GLY A 270 3.52 -3.27 -11.76
C GLY A 270 2.37 -3.13 -12.74
N GLU A 271 1.23 -2.70 -12.22
CA GLU A 271 -0.02 -2.59 -12.97
C GLU A 271 -0.44 -1.15 -13.26
N LYS A 272 -1.26 -1.01 -14.29
CA LYS A 272 -1.99 0.22 -14.61
C LYS A 272 -3.44 0.04 -14.21
N VAL A 273 -4.14 1.14 -13.93
CA VAL A 273 -5.60 1.08 -13.68
C VAL A 273 -6.34 0.53 -14.90
N SER A 274 -5.93 0.89 -16.12
CA SER A 274 -6.55 0.36 -17.34
C SER A 274 -6.50 -1.17 -17.44
N SER A 275 -5.47 -1.81 -16.88
CA SER A 275 -5.37 -3.28 -16.83
C SER A 275 -6.52 -3.95 -16.06
N TYR A 276 -7.29 -3.19 -15.28
CA TYR A 276 -8.43 -3.68 -14.48
C TYR A 276 -9.78 -3.22 -15.01
N LEU A 277 -9.79 -2.29 -15.97
CA LEU A 277 -11.00 -1.70 -16.54
C LEU A 277 -11.30 -2.23 -17.96
N GLU A 278 -10.39 -2.98 -18.56
CA GLU A 278 -10.59 -3.65 -19.84
C GLU A 278 -11.34 -4.98 -19.64
N GLU A 279 -12.54 -5.08 -20.23
CA GLU A 279 -13.25 -6.35 -20.51
C GLU A 279 -12.66 -7.05 -21.75
#